data_AF-A0P4Q9-F1
#
_entry.id   AF-A0P4Q9-F1
#
_cell.length_a   1.000
_cell.length_b   1.000
_cell.length_c   1.000
_cell.angle_alpha   90.00
_cell.angle_beta   90.00
_cell.angle_gamma   90.00
#
_symmetry.space_group_name_H-M   'P 1'
#
loop_
_entity.id
_entity.type
_entity.pdbx_description
1 polymer ?
#
loop_
_entity_poly.entity_id
_entity_poly.type
_entity_poly.pdbx_seq_one_letter_code
_entity_poly.pdbx_strand_id
1 'polypeptide(L)'
;MYIKKTSLTPHVKQLTIFLFLLIVMIATRGTHLLTSIALPDASFIVMLALGFLLNNIRWFIFALLLSVGIDLYMIPTTINEPYNLNLGYIGLTLAYAIAWFIGKYFANTPISNSSVIKYSALYLSATYLISTLSFYYFSGWSVSSQSVLSFLGSHINDFMISNISYLIIFIIGIKVYRSMTRNSAALTIKSI
;
A
#
# COMPACT_ATOMS: atom_id res chain seq x y z
N MET A 1 31.62 -28.99 2.99
CA MET A 1 30.17 -29.06 3.31
C MET A 1 29.46 -28.00 2.47
N TYR A 2 28.92 -28.37 1.30
CA TYR A 2 28.20 -27.43 0.42
C TYR A 2 26.82 -27.16 1.01
N ILE A 3 26.60 -25.96 1.55
CA ILE A 3 25.26 -25.51 1.91
C ILE A 3 24.50 -25.27 0.61
N LYS A 4 23.64 -26.22 0.23
CA LYS A 4 22.76 -26.09 -0.94
C LYS A 4 21.81 -24.93 -0.68
N LYS A 5 22.03 -23.81 -1.37
CA LYS A 5 21.16 -22.63 -1.32
C LYS A 5 19.80 -23.05 -1.89
N THR A 6 18.85 -23.42 -1.04
CA THR A 6 17.50 -23.79 -1.45
C THR A 6 16.80 -22.53 -1.96
N SER A 7 16.82 -22.34 -3.28
CA SER A 7 16.00 -21.32 -3.91
C SER A 7 14.53 -21.72 -3.78
N LEU A 8 13.73 -20.91 -3.08
CA LEU A 8 12.28 -21.05 -3.04
C LEU A 8 11.73 -21.10 -4.47
N THR A 9 10.73 -21.96 -4.72
CA THR A 9 10.04 -21.96 -6.00
C THR A 9 9.33 -20.62 -6.22
N PRO A 10 9.11 -20.19 -7.48
CA PRO A 10 8.53 -18.88 -7.77
C PRO A 10 7.20 -18.63 -7.04
N HIS A 11 6.36 -19.66 -6.92
CA HIS A 11 5.07 -19.57 -6.22
C HIS A 11 5.23 -19.36 -4.71
N VAL A 12 6.14 -20.09 -4.05
CA VAL A 12 6.37 -19.92 -2.61
C VAL A 12 6.92 -18.52 -2.33
N LYS A 13 7.83 -18.02 -3.18
CA LYS A 13 8.35 -16.64 -3.05
C LYS A 13 7.24 -15.59 -3.16
N GLN A 14 6.35 -15.71 -4.14
CA GLN A 14 5.22 -14.78 -4.30
C GLN A 14 4.30 -14.83 -3.08
N LEU A 15 3.99 -16.03 -2.59
CA LEU A 15 3.16 -16.21 -1.41
C LEU A 15 3.80 -15.60 -0.15
N THR A 16 5.11 -15.80 0.07
CA THR A 16 5.82 -15.19 1.20
C THR A 16 5.76 -13.67 1.16
N ILE A 17 6.00 -13.06 -0.01
CA ILE A 17 5.90 -11.60 -0.18
C ILE A 17 4.48 -11.12 0.09
N PHE A 18 3.49 -11.83 -0.46
CA PHE A 18 2.09 -11.50 -0.25
C PHE A 18 1.70 -11.56 1.23
N LEU A 19 2.00 -12.66 1.92
CA LEU A 19 1.71 -12.83 3.34
C LEU A 19 2.39 -11.76 4.21
N PHE A 20 3.65 -11.44 3.91
CA PHE A 20 4.36 -10.36 4.60
C PHE A 20 3.62 -9.02 4.44
N LEU A 21 3.22 -8.67 3.22
CA LEU A 21 2.48 -7.44 2.95
C LEU A 21 1.08 -7.43 3.59
N LEU A 22 0.42 -8.59 3.67
CA LEU A 22 -0.86 -8.70 4.39
C LEU A 22 -0.70 -8.45 5.89
N ILE A 23 0.35 -8.99 6.51
CA ILE A 23 0.63 -8.75 7.93
C ILE A 23 0.85 -7.25 8.17
N VAL A 24 1.59 -6.57 7.29
CA VAL A 24 1.78 -5.11 7.37
C VAL A 24 0.45 -4.36 7.28
N MET A 25 -0.42 -4.74 6.33
CA MET A 25 -1.75 -4.13 6.19
C MET A 25 -2.61 -4.34 7.44
N ILE A 26 -2.68 -5.56 7.98
CA ILE A 26 -3.45 -5.85 9.20
C ILE A 26 -2.89 -5.06 10.39
N ALA A 27 -1.58 -4.99 10.54
CA ALA A 27 -0.94 -4.28 11.67
C ALA A 27 -1.12 -2.75 11.63
N THR A 28 -1.36 -2.17 10.45
CA THR A 28 -1.44 -0.71 10.26
C THR A 28 -2.87 -0.21 10.04
N ARG A 29 -3.73 -0.99 9.39
CA ARG A 29 -5.14 -0.67 9.18
C ARG A 29 -6.02 -1.19 10.32
N GLY A 30 -5.67 -2.34 10.89
CA GLY A 30 -6.37 -2.97 12.00
C GLY A 30 -5.90 -2.50 13.36
N THR A 31 -5.46 -1.25 13.52
CA THR A 31 -4.76 -0.79 14.73
C THR A 31 -5.58 -0.84 16.02
N HIS A 32 -6.91 -0.88 15.94
CA HIS A 32 -7.77 -1.18 17.09
C HIS A 32 -7.74 -2.66 17.54
N LEU A 33 -7.16 -3.59 16.76
CA LEU A 33 -7.09 -5.03 17.06
C LEU A 33 -5.88 -5.43 17.92
N LEU A 34 -4.75 -4.72 17.81
CA LEU A 34 -3.45 -5.28 18.21
C LEU A 34 -2.72 -4.51 19.33
N THR A 35 -2.83 -3.18 19.42
CA THR A 35 -1.96 -2.39 20.32
C THR A 35 -2.56 -1.04 20.76
N SER A 36 -2.11 -0.52 21.90
CA SER A 36 -2.38 0.86 22.39
C SER A 36 -1.63 1.96 21.62
N ILE A 37 -0.73 1.57 20.71
CA ILE A 37 -0.03 2.45 19.76
C ILE A 37 -0.55 2.08 18.37
N ALA A 38 -1.29 2.99 17.74
CA ALA A 38 -1.79 2.82 16.37
C ALA A 38 -0.74 3.30 15.36
N LEU A 39 -0.23 2.40 14.52
CA LEU A 39 0.58 2.78 13.37
C LEU A 39 -0.31 3.42 12.28
N PRO A 40 0.18 4.41 11.51
CA PRO A 40 -0.56 4.92 10.37
C PRO A 40 -0.85 3.85 9.33
N ASP A 41 -1.99 3.91 8.65
CA ASP A 41 -2.38 2.94 7.62
C ASP A 41 -1.38 2.93 6.44
N ALA A 42 -0.84 1.75 6.13
CA ALA A 42 0.11 1.53 5.03
C ALA A 42 -0.53 1.02 3.73
N SER A 43 -1.86 0.92 3.66
CA SER A 43 -2.59 0.21 2.59
C SER A 43 -2.24 0.67 1.17
N PHE A 44 -2.09 1.97 0.91
CA PHE A 44 -1.70 2.46 -0.42
C PHE A 44 -0.31 1.97 -0.84
N ILE A 45 0.66 1.99 0.08
CA ILE A 45 2.01 1.52 -0.21
C ILE A 45 2.05 0.00 -0.30
N VAL A 46 1.22 -0.72 0.44
CA VAL A 46 1.03 -2.17 0.25
C VAL A 46 0.50 -2.46 -1.15
N MET A 47 -0.53 -1.75 -1.62
CA MET A 47 -1.07 -1.92 -2.99
C MET A 47 -0.02 -1.63 -4.06
N LEU A 48 0.76 -0.56 -3.89
CA LEU A 48 1.90 -0.23 -4.75
C LEU A 48 2.96 -1.34 -4.73
N ALA A 49 3.33 -1.85 -3.56
CA ALA A 49 4.31 -2.92 -3.41
C ALA A 49 3.82 -4.23 -4.05
N LEU A 50 2.54 -4.57 -3.95
CA LEU A 50 1.95 -5.72 -4.63
C LEU A 50 2.05 -5.58 -6.16
N GLY A 51 1.77 -4.38 -6.69
CA GLY A 51 1.94 -4.07 -8.11
C GLY A 51 3.40 -4.25 -8.55
N PHE A 52 4.33 -3.72 -7.76
CA PHE A 52 5.76 -3.73 -8.08
C PHE A 52 6.41 -5.12 -7.95
N LEU A 53 6.11 -5.85 -6.87
CA LEU A 53 6.79 -7.11 -6.53
C LEU A 53 6.13 -8.33 -7.17
N LEU A 54 4.81 -8.33 -7.31
CA LEU A 54 4.05 -9.51 -7.76
C LEU A 54 3.45 -9.34 -9.16
N ASN A 55 3.13 -8.09 -9.58
CA ASN A 55 2.65 -7.76 -10.93
C ASN A 55 1.46 -8.63 -11.40
N ASN A 56 0.62 -9.09 -10.48
CA ASN A 56 -0.52 -9.96 -10.78
C ASN A 56 -1.78 -9.45 -10.05
N ILE A 57 -2.84 -9.24 -10.81
CA ILE A 57 -4.10 -8.66 -10.33
C ILE A 57 -4.78 -9.52 -9.27
N ARG A 58 -4.52 -10.84 -9.23
CA ARG A 58 -5.09 -11.73 -8.21
C ARG A 58 -4.70 -11.29 -6.80
N TRP A 59 -3.43 -10.90 -6.61
CA TRP A 59 -2.94 -10.45 -5.30
C TRP A 59 -3.53 -9.09 -4.90
N PHE A 60 -3.76 -8.22 -5.88
CA PHE A 60 -4.50 -6.96 -5.65
C PHE A 60 -5.92 -7.24 -5.18
N ILE A 61 -6.65 -8.13 -5.87
CA ILE A 61 -8.03 -8.48 -5.51
C ILE A 61 -8.08 -9.06 -4.09
N PHE A 62 -7.17 -9.97 -3.73
CA PHE A 62 -7.12 -10.51 -2.36
C PHE A 62 -6.84 -9.44 -1.31
N ALA A 63 -5.89 -8.53 -1.57
CA ALA A 63 -5.59 -7.44 -0.64
C ALA A 63 -6.75 -6.44 -0.52
N LEU A 64 -7.48 -6.18 -1.61
CA LEU A 64 -8.67 -5.32 -1.62
C LEU A 64 -9.82 -5.95 -0.83
N LEU A 65 -10.07 -7.25 -1.02
CA LEU A 65 -11.06 -7.98 -0.22
C LEU A 65 -10.67 -8.00 1.26
N LEU A 66 -9.38 -8.18 1.56
CA LEU A 66 -8.90 -8.12 2.93
C LEU A 66 -9.10 -6.72 3.54
N SER A 67 -8.80 -5.64 2.82
CA SER A 67 -8.98 -4.28 3.37
C SER A 67 -10.43 -4.03 3.75
N VAL A 68 -11.37 -4.41 2.87
CA VAL A 68 -12.81 -4.33 3.16
C VAL A 68 -13.19 -5.25 4.33
N GLY A 69 -12.62 -6.45 4.39
CA GLY A 69 -12.84 -7.39 5.49
C GLY A 69 -12.36 -6.87 6.85
N ILE A 70 -11.22 -6.18 6.89
CA ILE A 70 -10.71 -5.51 8.10
C ILE A 70 -11.72 -4.44 8.53
N ASP A 71 -12.17 -3.59 7.61
CA ASP A 71 -13.12 -2.50 7.92
C ASP A 71 -14.47 -3.05 8.41
N LEU A 72 -14.95 -4.15 7.81
CA LEU A 72 -16.17 -4.86 8.23
C LEU A 72 -16.06 -5.47 9.63
N TYR A 73 -14.88 -5.98 9.99
CA TYR A 73 -14.65 -6.54 11.32
C TYR A 73 -14.52 -5.44 12.39
N MET A 74 -14.15 -4.22 11.99
CA MET A 74 -14.03 -3.05 12.88
C MET A 74 -15.36 -2.35 13.17
N ILE A 75 -16.46 -2.78 12.56
CA ILE A 75 -17.78 -2.17 12.82
C ILE A 75 -18.16 -2.38 14.29
N PRO A 76 -18.39 -1.32 15.09
CA PRO A 76 -18.85 -1.47 16.47
C PRO A 76 -20.17 -2.24 16.50
N THR A 77 -20.33 -3.14 17.47
CA THR A 77 -21.57 -3.93 17.65
C THR A 77 -22.79 -3.09 18.04
N THR A 78 -22.59 -1.80 18.33
CA THR A 78 -23.64 -0.81 18.56
C THR A 78 -24.04 -0.16 17.24
N ILE A 79 -25.15 -0.63 16.67
CA ILE A 79 -25.70 -0.40 15.31
C ILE A 79 -26.03 1.07 14.93
N ASN A 80 -25.68 2.07 15.74
CA ASN A 80 -26.20 3.43 15.57
C ASN A 80 -25.36 4.37 14.68
N GLU A 81 -24.24 3.90 14.13
CA GLU A 81 -23.41 4.73 13.25
C GLU A 81 -23.25 4.02 11.88
N PRO A 82 -23.82 4.56 10.78
CA PRO A 82 -23.69 4.03 9.42
C PRO A 82 -22.27 4.25 8.83
N TYR A 83 -21.24 4.19 9.69
CA TYR A 83 -19.90 4.76 9.49
C TYR A 83 -19.05 3.99 8.47
N ASN A 84 -19.25 2.68 8.31
CA ASN A 84 -18.15 1.83 7.87
C ASN A 84 -18.16 1.41 6.39
N LEU A 85 -19.30 1.44 5.71
CA LEU A 85 -19.38 1.13 4.28
C LEU A 85 -20.35 2.08 3.60
N ASN A 86 -19.80 2.97 2.78
CA ASN A 86 -20.52 3.98 2.04
C ASN A 86 -20.03 4.05 0.59
N LEU A 87 -20.68 4.87 -0.25
CA LEU A 87 -20.32 5.01 -1.66
C LEU A 87 -18.92 5.62 -1.87
N GLY A 88 -18.34 6.27 -0.84
CA GLY A 88 -16.95 6.74 -0.86
C GLY A 88 -15.92 5.63 -1.06
N TYR A 89 -16.25 4.37 -0.73
CA TYR A 89 -15.39 3.21 -0.98
C TYR A 89 -15.11 2.96 -2.47
N ILE A 90 -15.97 3.47 -3.37
CA ILE A 90 -15.72 3.41 -4.82
C ILE A 90 -14.45 4.21 -5.15
N GLY A 91 -14.33 5.42 -4.60
CA GLY A 91 -13.14 6.25 -4.76
C GLY A 91 -11.91 5.64 -4.12
N LEU A 92 -12.05 5.05 -2.94
CA LEU A 92 -10.94 4.35 -2.28
C LEU A 92 -10.45 3.16 -3.12
N THR A 93 -11.38 2.37 -3.66
CA THR A 93 -11.07 1.24 -4.55
C THR A 93 -10.33 1.71 -5.81
N LEU A 94 -10.79 2.81 -6.42
CA LEU A 94 -10.13 3.40 -7.58
C LEU A 94 -8.72 3.89 -7.24
N ALA A 95 -8.55 4.52 -6.08
CA ALA A 95 -7.26 5.00 -5.59
C ALA A 95 -6.28 3.83 -5.34
N TYR A 96 -6.75 2.71 -4.77
CA TYR A 96 -5.94 1.49 -4.64
C TYR A 96 -5.56 0.87 -5.98
N ALA A 97 -6.48 0.86 -6.95
CA ALA A 97 -6.17 0.39 -8.29
C ALA A 97 -5.05 1.23 -8.93
N ILE A 98 -5.10 2.56 -8.80
CA ILE A 98 -4.04 3.47 -9.27
C ILE A 98 -2.70 3.12 -8.61
N ALA A 99 -2.67 2.96 -7.28
CA ALA A 99 -1.44 2.61 -6.56
C ALA A 99 -0.84 1.30 -7.08
N TRP A 100 -1.66 0.26 -7.27
CA TRP A 100 -1.22 -1.01 -7.83
C TRP A 100 -0.70 -0.88 -9.27
N PHE A 101 -1.41 -0.14 -10.13
CA PHE A 101 -0.99 0.08 -11.53
C PHE A 101 0.34 0.82 -11.62
N ILE A 102 0.57 1.83 -10.76
CA ILE A 102 1.84 2.55 -10.72
C ILE A 102 2.98 1.64 -10.25
N GLY A 103 2.75 0.82 -9.22
CA GLY A 103 3.72 -0.19 -8.81
C GLY A 103 4.08 -1.15 -9.94
N LYS A 104 3.06 -1.66 -10.64
CA LYS A 104 3.22 -2.51 -11.83
C LYS A 104 3.99 -1.80 -12.95
N TYR A 105 3.69 -0.54 -13.22
CA TYR A 105 4.41 0.25 -14.21
C TYR A 105 5.90 0.38 -13.86
N PHE A 106 6.21 0.70 -12.59
CA PHE A 106 7.59 0.80 -12.11
C PHE A 106 8.37 -0.52 -12.17
N ALA A 107 7.70 -1.66 -12.08
CA ALA A 107 8.35 -2.97 -12.21
C ALA A 107 8.77 -3.30 -13.65
N ASN A 108 8.01 -2.82 -14.64
CA ASN A 108 8.17 -3.21 -16.04
C ASN A 108 8.85 -2.14 -16.91
N THR A 109 9.08 -0.94 -16.36
CA THR A 109 9.68 0.16 -17.11
C THR A 109 11.01 0.58 -16.48
N PRO A 110 12.10 0.71 -17.28
CA PRO A 110 13.33 1.31 -16.79
C PRO A 110 13.08 2.81 -16.55
N ILE A 111 13.06 3.21 -15.28
CA ILE A 111 12.71 4.56 -14.85
C ILE A 111 13.90 5.17 -14.10
N SER A 112 14.22 6.43 -14.42
CA SER A 112 15.26 7.19 -13.72
C SER A 112 14.84 7.55 -12.29
N ASN A 113 15.80 7.81 -11.40
CA ASN A 113 15.49 8.23 -10.02
C ASN A 113 14.61 9.50 -9.97
N SER A 114 14.83 10.47 -10.87
CA SER A 114 14.00 11.69 -10.94
C SER A 114 12.56 11.37 -11.35
N SER A 115 12.38 10.47 -12.31
CA SER A 115 11.06 10.02 -12.76
C SER A 115 10.31 9.27 -11.65
N VAL A 116 10.99 8.45 -10.83
CA VAL A 116 10.36 7.80 -9.66
C VAL A 116 9.78 8.83 -8.70
N ILE A 117 10.51 9.91 -8.39
CA ILE A 117 10.02 10.98 -7.51
C ILE A 117 8.78 11.66 -8.12
N LYS A 118 8.86 12.05 -9.40
CA LYS A 118 7.75 12.73 -10.10
C LYS A 118 6.49 11.89 -10.13
N TYR A 119 6.59 10.63 -10.56
CA TYR A 119 5.45 9.72 -10.60
C TYR A 119 4.94 9.40 -9.18
N SER A 120 5.84 9.37 -8.19
CA SER A 120 5.46 9.18 -6.79
C SER A 120 4.61 10.32 -6.24
N ALA A 121 5.04 11.55 -6.48
CA ALA A 121 4.29 12.74 -6.09
C ALA A 121 2.93 12.80 -6.81
N LEU A 122 2.90 12.47 -8.11
CA LEU A 122 1.68 12.47 -8.90
C LEU A 122 0.67 11.43 -8.40
N TYR A 123 1.10 10.18 -8.15
CA TYR A 123 0.16 9.16 -7.69
C TYR A 123 -0.31 9.44 -6.26
N LEU A 124 0.55 9.90 -5.36
CA LEU A 124 0.14 10.23 -3.98
C LEU A 124 -0.88 11.36 -3.98
N SER A 125 -0.66 12.39 -4.79
CA SER A 125 -1.62 13.49 -4.95
C SER A 125 -2.94 13.01 -5.55
N ALA A 126 -2.89 12.18 -6.60
CA ALA A 126 -4.10 11.66 -7.25
C ALA A 126 -4.91 10.73 -6.33
N THR A 127 -4.24 9.79 -5.65
CA THR A 127 -4.88 8.85 -4.73
C THR A 127 -5.45 9.57 -3.50
N TYR A 128 -4.75 10.59 -2.99
CA TYR A 128 -5.26 11.48 -1.95
C TYR A 128 -6.55 12.17 -2.38
N LEU A 129 -6.52 12.88 -3.51
CA LEU A 129 -7.68 13.63 -4.01
C LEU A 129 -8.86 12.71 -4.29
N ILE A 130 -8.63 11.59 -4.99
CA ILE A 130 -9.70 10.67 -5.36
C ILE A 130 -10.35 10.05 -4.11
N SER A 131 -9.55 9.54 -3.17
CA SER A 131 -10.09 8.90 -1.96
C SER A 131 -10.81 9.93 -1.07
N THR A 132 -10.18 11.08 -0.83
CA THR A 132 -10.69 12.12 0.08
C THR A 132 -11.92 12.82 -0.47
N LEU A 133 -11.92 13.19 -1.76
CA LEU A 133 -13.09 13.83 -2.39
C LEU A 133 -14.26 12.85 -2.55
N SER A 134 -13.98 11.60 -2.90
CA SER A 134 -15.05 10.59 -3.00
C SER A 134 -15.68 10.35 -1.64
N PHE A 135 -14.87 10.30 -0.58
CA PHE A 135 -15.41 10.25 0.78
C PHE A 135 -16.23 11.51 1.10
N TYR A 136 -15.70 12.71 0.85
CA TYR A 136 -16.38 13.96 1.12
C TYR A 136 -17.78 14.03 0.48
N TYR A 137 -17.90 13.65 -0.81
CA TYR A 137 -19.15 13.77 -1.55
C TYR A 137 -20.09 12.57 -1.39
N PHE A 138 -19.55 11.36 -1.25
CA PHE A 138 -20.34 10.12 -1.34
C PHE A 138 -20.43 9.34 -0.03
N SER A 139 -19.78 9.78 1.04
CA SER A 139 -19.91 9.12 2.34
C SER A 139 -21.30 9.24 2.95
N GLY A 140 -22.07 10.26 2.54
CA GLY A 140 -23.31 10.63 3.22
C GLY A 140 -23.08 11.31 4.57
N TRP A 141 -21.81 11.60 4.92
CA TRP A 141 -21.48 12.35 6.12
C TRP A 141 -21.91 13.80 5.95
N SER A 142 -22.48 14.38 7.00
CA SER A 142 -22.82 15.80 7.05
C SER A 142 -21.55 16.64 7.19
N VAL A 143 -20.72 16.64 6.15
CA VAL A 143 -19.61 17.61 5.97
C VAL A 143 -20.15 19.02 5.69
N SER A 144 -21.46 19.22 5.86
CA SER A 144 -22.25 20.38 5.45
C SER A 144 -21.80 21.70 6.09
N SER A 145 -20.99 21.66 7.15
CA SER A 145 -20.41 22.85 7.78
C SER A 145 -18.97 23.16 7.35
N GLN A 146 -18.26 22.25 6.69
CA GLN A 146 -16.87 22.41 6.30
C GLN A 146 -16.73 22.54 4.78
N SER A 147 -15.92 23.49 4.30
CA SER A 147 -15.61 23.59 2.87
C SER A 147 -14.70 22.45 2.41
N VAL A 148 -14.82 22.05 1.14
CA VAL A 148 -13.94 21.04 0.51
C VAL A 148 -12.46 21.33 0.75
N LEU A 149 -12.06 22.61 0.63
CA LEU A 149 -10.66 23.01 0.79
C LEU A 149 -10.17 22.86 2.23
N SER A 150 -11.04 23.16 3.22
CA SER A 150 -10.74 22.92 4.63
C SER A 150 -10.66 21.43 4.94
N PHE A 151 -11.57 20.62 4.37
CA PHE A 151 -11.56 19.16 4.53
C PHE A 151 -10.30 18.53 3.92
N LEU A 152 -9.87 18.98 2.73
CA LEU A 152 -8.59 18.59 2.15
C LEU A 152 -7.40 19.11 2.97
N GLY A 153 -7.49 20.31 3.55
CA GLY A 153 -6.44 20.86 4.39
C GLY A 153 -6.22 20.05 5.67
N SER A 154 -7.29 19.53 6.27
CA SER A 154 -7.20 18.81 7.55
C SER A 154 -6.64 17.39 7.41
N HIS A 155 -6.75 16.76 6.23
CA HIS A 155 -6.33 15.36 6.02
C HIS A 155 -5.00 15.21 5.27
N ILE A 156 -4.49 16.27 4.64
CA ILE A 156 -3.32 16.17 3.75
C ILE A 156 -2.05 15.75 4.50
N ASN A 157 -1.83 16.28 5.71
CA ASN A 157 -0.61 15.99 6.45
C ASN A 157 -0.57 14.53 6.88
N ASP A 158 -1.64 14.03 7.49
CA ASP A 158 -1.72 12.64 7.95
C ASP A 158 -1.56 11.66 6.79
N PHE A 159 -2.24 11.94 5.67
CA PHE A 159 -2.10 11.15 4.46
C PHE A 159 -0.67 11.18 3.90
N MET A 160 -0.09 12.38 3.69
CA MET A 160 1.20 12.52 3.02
C MET A 160 2.34 12.01 3.90
N ILE A 161 2.35 12.35 5.19
CA ILE A 161 3.41 11.91 6.12
C ILE A 161 3.44 10.38 6.19
N SER A 162 2.28 9.74 6.38
CA SER A 162 2.19 8.28 6.42
C SER A 162 2.72 7.65 5.13
N ASN A 163 2.14 8.05 3.99
CA ASN A 163 2.44 7.38 2.73
C ASN A 163 3.85 7.67 2.20
N ILE A 164 4.39 8.87 2.42
CA ILE A 164 5.79 9.18 2.09
C ILE A 164 6.73 8.35 2.97
N SER A 165 6.44 8.22 4.27
CA SER A 165 7.26 7.41 5.19
C SER A 165 7.34 5.96 4.73
N TYR A 166 6.19 5.34 4.47
CA TYR A 166 6.14 3.96 3.98
C TYR A 166 6.75 3.81 2.58
N LEU A 167 6.59 4.78 1.69
CA LEU A 167 7.22 4.77 0.37
C LEU A 167 8.75 4.80 0.46
N ILE A 168 9.32 5.62 1.35
CA ILE A 168 10.76 5.68 1.58
C ILE A 168 11.27 4.33 2.08
N ILE A 169 10.58 3.74 3.07
CA ILE A 169 10.90 2.40 3.59
C ILE A 169 10.88 1.37 2.47
N PHE A 170 9.85 1.38 1.63
CA PHE A 170 9.73 0.48 0.49
C PHE A 170 10.89 0.64 -0.49
N ILE A 171 11.21 1.87 -0.91
CA ILE A 171 12.31 2.15 -1.86
C ILE A 171 13.67 1.70 -1.28
N ILE A 172 13.93 2.00 -0.01
CA ILE A 172 15.16 1.56 0.67
C ILE A 172 15.22 0.03 0.70
N GLY A 173 14.13 -0.64 1.08
CA GLY A 173 14.03 -2.09 1.10
C GLY A 173 14.37 -2.72 -0.26
N ILE A 174 13.84 -2.16 -1.36
CA ILE A 174 14.18 -2.61 -2.72
C ILE A 174 15.66 -2.43 -3.04
N LYS A 175 16.25 -1.27 -2.71
CA LYS A 175 17.67 -1.00 -2.95
C LYS A 175 18.57 -1.96 -2.17
N VAL A 176 18.26 -2.21 -0.90
CA VAL A 176 18.99 -3.14 -0.04
C VAL A 176 18.91 -4.56 -0.61
N TYR A 177 17.71 -5.04 -0.95
CA TYR A 177 17.51 -6.35 -1.54
C TYR A 177 18.32 -6.53 -2.84
N ARG A 178 18.26 -5.54 -3.75
CA ARG A 178 19.04 -5.57 -5.02
C ARG A 178 20.55 -5.59 -4.78
N SER A 179 21.03 -4.83 -3.80
CA SER A 179 22.45 -4.81 -3.41
C SER A 179 22.92 -6.18 -2.92
N MET A 180 22.14 -6.83 -2.05
CA MET A 180 22.44 -8.16 -1.51
C MET A 180 22.46 -9.23 -2.62
N THR A 181 21.52 -9.18 -3.57
CA THR A 181 21.49 -10.14 -4.69
C THR A 181 22.66 -9.93 -5.65
N ARG A 182 23.06 -8.67 -5.91
CA ARG A 182 24.21 -8.36 -6.79
C ARG A 182 25.52 -8.83 -6.18
N ASN A 183 25.74 -8.57 -4.89
CA ASN A 183 26.96 -9.00 -4.19
C ASN A 183 27.05 -10.53 -4.13
N SER A 184 25.93 -11.23 -3.94
CA SER A 184 25.89 -12.69 -3.98
C SER A 184 26.33 -13.26 -5.33
N ALA A 185 25.91 -12.64 -6.44
CA ALA A 185 26.31 -13.08 -7.79
C ALA A 185 27.79 -12.82 -8.08
N ALA A 186 28.33 -11.69 -7.63
CA ALA A 186 29.74 -11.34 -7.81
C ALA A 186 30.69 -12.30 -7.07
N LEU A 187 30.29 -12.81 -5.90
CA LEU A 187 31.06 -13.79 -5.13
C LEU A 187 31.11 -15.16 -5.82
N THR A 188 30.01 -15.59 -6.46
CA THR A 188 29.97 -16.86 -7.21
C THR A 188 30.90 -16.86 -8.43
N ILE A 189 31.02 -15.71 -9.12
CA ILE A 189 31.89 -15.58 -10.31
C ILE A 189 33.38 -15.61 -9.91
N LYS A 190 33.75 -15.08 -8.74
CA LYS A 190 35.15 -15.10 -8.27
C LYS A 190 35.62 -16.46 -7.74
N SER A 191 34.71 -17.41 -7.52
CA SER A 191 35.01 -18.76 -7.02
C SER A 191 35.10 -19.84 -8.11
N ILE A 192 35.05 -19.44 -9.38
CA ILE A 192 35.23 -20.29 -10.57
C ILE A 192 36.56 -19.90 -11.21
#